data_AF-A0A0J9U320-F1
#
_entry.id   AF-A0A0J9U320-F1
#
_cell.length_a   1.000
_cell.length_b   1.000
_cell.length_c   1.000
_cell.angle_alpha   90.00
_cell.angle_beta   90.00
_cell.angle_gamma   90.00
#
_symmetry.space_group_name_H-M   'P 1'
#
loop_
_entity.id
_entity.type
_entity.pdbx_description
1 polymer ?
#
loop_
_entity_poly.entity_id
_entity_poly.type
_entity_poly.pdbx_seq_one_letter_code
_entity_poly.pdbx_strand_id
1 'polypeptide(L)'
;MKLNNQSTSEACNVCESQIKVASDSKHRLVKLCKDVCSIMLNIDDIGIPCSESSCLDLCNYMKFWIYEHLMKITTAEDEVKIFYKPLESIMKLNSAKWNKCNIEFYMNNDDFKIFKYIYDFLYIYKDIRDEISEKYETEGKIYCKHVKEFVLYYNSIKGSCPVGQQCKYNSMLGLFKNMFKRDGELDYVYNNCNYEETACPSGSIEEDIPCLKEKEYKSILPMRLGDTDTVISIITPIAIFIIPIFGLLSIFYKVNMFSLSIL
;
A
#
# COMPACT_ATOMS: atom_id res chain seq x y z
N MET A 1 -1.97 -3.84 -17.27
CA MET A 1 -3.16 -4.62 -17.68
C MET A 1 -3.70 -4.00 -18.97
N LYS A 2 -3.72 -4.76 -20.08
CA LYS A 2 -4.42 -4.33 -21.31
C LYS A 2 -5.83 -4.90 -21.24
N LEU A 3 -6.83 -4.02 -21.13
CA LEU A 3 -8.24 -4.41 -21.20
C LEU A 3 -8.56 -4.66 -22.68
N ASN A 4 -8.84 -5.91 -23.05
CA ASN A 4 -9.46 -6.19 -24.33
C ASN A 4 -10.90 -5.66 -24.27
N ASN A 5 -11.26 -4.83 -25.26
CA ASN A 5 -12.62 -4.31 -25.43
C ASN A 5 -13.58 -5.47 -25.74
N GLN A 6 -14.03 -6.17 -24.71
CA GLN A 6 -15.15 -7.09 -24.80
C GLN A 6 -16.41 -6.28 -24.57
N SER A 7 -17.40 -6.47 -25.45
CA SER A 7 -18.75 -5.89 -25.37
C SER A 7 -19.20 -5.73 -23.92
N THR A 8 -19.46 -4.49 -23.49
CA THR A 8 -19.93 -4.20 -22.14
C THR A 8 -21.16 -5.04 -21.85
N SER A 9 -21.02 -6.02 -20.95
CA SER A 9 -22.13 -6.85 -20.48
C SER A 9 -23.30 -5.96 -20.08
N GLU A 10 -24.53 -6.38 -20.38
CA GLU A 10 -25.75 -5.65 -20.00
C GLU A 10 -25.79 -5.38 -18.49
N ALA A 11 -25.15 -6.24 -17.69
CA ALA A 11 -24.93 -6.05 -16.26
C ALA A 11 -24.23 -4.72 -15.91
N CYS A 12 -23.36 -4.20 -16.77
CA CYS A 12 -22.62 -2.95 -16.56
C CYS A 12 -23.44 -1.70 -16.92
N ASN A 13 -24.65 -1.84 -17.48
CA ASN A 13 -25.53 -0.69 -17.76
C ASN A 13 -26.00 0.00 -16.46
N VAL A 14 -25.89 -0.67 -15.32
CA VAL A 14 -26.12 -0.08 -14.00
C VAL A 14 -25.22 1.14 -13.73
N CYS A 15 -24.03 1.19 -14.33
CA CYS A 15 -23.15 2.35 -14.26
C CYS A 15 -23.79 3.61 -14.85
N GLU A 16 -24.51 3.49 -15.98
CA GLU A 16 -25.17 4.64 -16.60
C GLU A 16 -26.41 5.10 -15.82
N SER A 17 -27.18 4.14 -15.29
CA SER A 17 -28.45 4.43 -14.64
C SER A 17 -28.29 4.96 -13.21
N GLN A 18 -27.23 4.53 -12.49
CA GLN A 18 -27.01 4.89 -11.09
C GLN A 18 -26.03 6.06 -10.88
N ILE A 19 -25.12 6.33 -11.83
CA ILE A 19 -24.20 7.49 -11.76
C ILE A 19 -24.96 8.75 -12.20
N LYS A 20 -25.72 9.31 -11.26
CA LYS A 20 -26.52 10.53 -11.44
C LYS A 20 -25.79 11.76 -10.91
N VAL A 21 -24.68 12.10 -11.56
CA VAL A 21 -23.87 13.29 -11.23
C VAL A 21 -24.17 14.39 -12.24
N ALA A 22 -24.27 15.64 -11.79
CA ALA A 22 -24.59 16.79 -12.65
C ALA A 22 -23.34 17.43 -13.30
N SER A 23 -22.15 16.95 -12.95
CA SER A 23 -20.89 17.51 -13.42
C SER A 23 -20.40 16.91 -14.73
N ASP A 24 -19.46 17.60 -15.37
CA ASP A 24 -18.76 17.14 -16.57
C ASP A 24 -17.94 15.86 -16.32
N SER A 25 -17.75 15.47 -15.06
CA SER A 25 -17.08 14.23 -14.67
C SER A 25 -17.92 12.98 -14.99
N LYS A 26 -19.25 13.11 -15.16
CA LYS A 26 -20.20 12.00 -15.35
C LYS A 26 -19.74 11.00 -16.41
N HIS A 27 -19.38 11.46 -17.61
CA HIS A 27 -18.94 10.56 -18.69
C HIS A 27 -17.70 9.75 -18.29
N ARG A 28 -16.73 10.39 -17.61
CA ARG A 28 -15.50 9.74 -17.14
C ARG A 28 -15.79 8.74 -16.01
N LEU A 29 -16.67 9.09 -15.08
CA LEU A 29 -17.10 8.21 -13.98
C LEU A 29 -17.84 6.97 -14.51
N VAL A 30 -18.77 7.15 -15.45
CA VAL A 30 -19.49 6.06 -16.11
C VAL A 30 -18.52 5.13 -16.84
N LYS A 31 -17.57 5.71 -17.59
CA LYS A 31 -16.54 4.92 -18.28
C LYS A 31 -15.71 4.09 -17.30
N LEU A 32 -15.18 4.71 -16.25
CA LEU A 32 -14.40 4.00 -15.23
C LEU A 32 -15.23 2.88 -14.57
N CYS A 33 -16.50 3.14 -14.23
CA CYS A 33 -17.39 2.13 -13.67
C CYS A 33 -17.57 0.93 -14.61
N LYS A 34 -17.76 1.18 -15.91
CA LYS A 34 -17.88 0.12 -16.92
C LYS A 34 -16.58 -0.70 -17.06
N ASP A 35 -15.43 -0.04 -17.05
CA ASP A 35 -14.12 -0.70 -17.10
C ASP A 35 -13.95 -1.64 -15.88
N VAL A 36 -14.28 -1.15 -14.68
CA VAL A 36 -14.24 -1.93 -13.44
C VAL A 36 -15.23 -3.09 -13.48
N CYS A 37 -16.46 -2.85 -13.93
CA CYS A 37 -17.47 -3.89 -14.10
C CYS A 37 -16.99 -5.01 -15.02
N SER A 38 -16.37 -4.66 -16.14
CA SER A 38 -15.80 -5.63 -17.07
C SER A 38 -14.70 -6.48 -16.42
N ILE A 39 -13.86 -5.88 -15.56
CA ILE A 39 -12.84 -6.61 -14.79
C ILE A 39 -13.51 -7.58 -13.80
N MET A 40 -14.50 -7.10 -13.05
CA MET A 40 -15.22 -7.91 -12.07
C MET A 40 -15.87 -9.13 -12.71
N LEU A 41 -16.51 -8.97 -13.87
CA LEU A 41 -17.22 -10.05 -14.55
C LEU A 41 -16.31 -11.11 -15.20
N ASN A 42 -15.05 -10.75 -15.50
CA ASN A 42 -14.12 -11.62 -16.21
C ASN A 42 -12.88 -11.94 -15.36
N ILE A 43 -13.00 -11.96 -14.02
CA ILE A 43 -11.85 -12.12 -13.11
C ILE A 43 -11.09 -13.44 -13.31
N ASP A 44 -11.80 -14.51 -13.70
CA ASP A 44 -11.19 -15.81 -13.99
C ASP A 44 -10.32 -15.79 -15.26
N ASP A 45 -10.71 -14.97 -16.25
CA ASP A 45 -9.98 -14.83 -17.52
C ASP A 45 -8.70 -14.00 -17.37
N ILE A 46 -8.52 -13.34 -16.22
CA ILE A 46 -7.30 -12.59 -15.89
C ILE A 46 -6.14 -13.55 -15.51
N GLY A 47 -6.40 -14.86 -15.45
CA GLY A 47 -5.36 -15.87 -15.24
C GLY A 47 -4.77 -15.86 -13.84
N ILE A 48 -5.45 -15.23 -12.88
CA ILE A 48 -5.07 -15.24 -11.46
C ILE A 48 -5.94 -16.31 -10.76
N PRO A 49 -5.44 -17.55 -10.59
CA PRO A 49 -6.18 -18.59 -9.89
C PRO A 49 -6.46 -18.14 -8.45
N CYS A 50 -7.74 -17.89 -8.16
CA CYS A 50 -8.22 -17.27 -6.94
C CYS A 50 -8.41 -18.35 -5.84
N SER A 51 -7.34 -18.66 -5.10
CA SER A 51 -7.37 -19.25 -3.74
C SER A 51 -7.72 -18.18 -2.69
N GLU A 52 -8.23 -18.51 -1.50
CA GLU A 52 -8.70 -17.51 -0.52
C GLU A 52 -7.68 -16.38 -0.24
N SER A 53 -6.38 -16.68 -0.14
CA SER A 53 -5.33 -15.68 0.07
C SER A 53 -4.97 -14.88 -1.19
N SER A 54 -4.86 -15.53 -2.35
CA SER A 54 -4.56 -14.85 -3.62
C SER A 54 -5.72 -13.98 -4.13
N CYS A 55 -6.96 -14.33 -3.77
CA CYS A 55 -8.11 -13.49 -3.97
C CYS A 55 -7.94 -12.17 -3.20
N LEU A 56 -7.61 -12.23 -1.90
CA LEU A 56 -7.54 -11.03 -1.05
C LEU A 56 -6.54 -9.98 -1.57
N ASP A 57 -5.38 -10.42 -2.05
CA ASP A 57 -4.39 -9.53 -2.67
C ASP A 57 -4.94 -8.88 -3.95
N LEU A 58 -5.58 -9.66 -4.82
CA LEU A 58 -6.23 -9.13 -6.02
C LEU A 58 -7.36 -8.14 -5.67
N CYS A 59 -8.16 -8.43 -4.64
CA CYS A 59 -9.22 -7.54 -4.19
C CYS A 59 -8.64 -6.20 -3.71
N ASN A 60 -7.60 -6.24 -2.88
CA ASN A 60 -6.95 -5.04 -2.37
C ASN A 60 -6.30 -4.23 -3.50
N TYR A 61 -5.59 -4.89 -4.40
CA TYR A 61 -5.02 -4.26 -5.59
C TYR A 61 -6.09 -3.54 -6.42
N MET A 62 -7.21 -4.22 -6.71
CA MET A 62 -8.32 -3.63 -7.45
C MET A 62 -8.92 -2.43 -6.71
N LYS A 63 -9.09 -2.51 -5.39
CA LYS A 63 -9.54 -1.39 -4.57
C LYS A 63 -8.63 -0.17 -4.72
N PHE A 64 -7.31 -0.36 -4.66
CA PHE A 64 -6.35 0.74 -4.86
C PHE A 64 -6.39 1.30 -6.26
N TRP A 65 -6.37 0.43 -7.27
CA TRP A 65 -6.42 0.83 -8.66
C TRP A 65 -7.67 1.67 -8.97
N ILE A 66 -8.84 1.24 -8.49
CA ILE A 66 -10.11 1.96 -8.66
C ILE A 66 -10.02 3.36 -8.06
N TYR A 67 -9.57 3.45 -6.80
CA TYR A 67 -9.51 4.72 -6.10
C TYR A 67 -8.51 5.70 -6.75
N GLU A 68 -7.33 5.24 -7.15
CA GLU A 68 -6.33 6.06 -7.85
C GLU A 68 -6.87 6.62 -9.17
N HIS A 69 -7.64 5.83 -9.91
CA HIS A 69 -8.28 6.28 -11.14
C HIS A 69 -9.46 7.22 -10.86
N LEU A 70 -10.23 6.96 -9.81
CA LEU A 70 -11.32 7.81 -9.37
C LEU A 70 -10.83 9.21 -8.96
N MET A 71 -9.75 9.30 -8.19
CA MET A 71 -9.15 10.57 -7.76
C MET A 71 -8.62 11.43 -8.92
N LYS A 72 -8.26 10.82 -10.05
CA LYS A 72 -7.92 11.55 -11.29
C LYS A 72 -9.14 12.12 -12.01
N ILE A 73 -10.34 11.67 -11.66
CA ILE A 73 -11.61 12.14 -12.22
C ILE A 73 -12.25 13.15 -11.29
N THR A 74 -12.33 12.84 -10.00
CA THR A 74 -12.99 13.66 -8.99
C THR A 74 -12.43 13.44 -7.59
N THR A 75 -12.40 14.50 -6.80
CA THR A 75 -12.12 14.46 -5.36
C THR A 75 -13.33 14.89 -4.53
N ALA A 76 -14.47 15.16 -5.17
CA ALA A 76 -15.70 15.56 -4.51
C ALA A 76 -16.33 14.35 -3.82
N GLU A 77 -16.54 14.45 -2.50
CA GLU A 77 -16.94 13.31 -1.66
C GLU A 77 -18.28 12.69 -2.09
N ASP A 78 -19.22 13.52 -2.53
CA ASP A 78 -20.54 13.10 -3.03
C ASP A 78 -20.41 12.31 -4.35
N GLU A 79 -19.57 12.77 -5.28
CA GLU A 79 -19.31 12.06 -6.53
C GLU A 79 -18.61 10.71 -6.27
N VAL A 80 -17.65 10.69 -5.35
CA VAL A 80 -16.96 9.47 -4.92
C VAL A 80 -17.96 8.46 -4.35
N LYS A 81 -18.84 8.89 -3.45
CA LYS A 81 -19.90 8.02 -2.89
C LYS A 81 -20.86 7.52 -3.97
N ILE A 82 -21.24 8.36 -4.93
CA ILE A 82 -22.13 7.97 -6.03
C ILE A 82 -21.45 6.93 -6.93
N PHE A 83 -20.15 7.06 -7.19
CA PHE A 83 -19.39 6.14 -8.04
C PHE A 83 -19.41 4.69 -7.52
N TYR A 84 -19.33 4.48 -6.19
CA TYR A 84 -19.28 3.13 -5.62
C TYR A 84 -20.62 2.38 -5.62
N LYS A 85 -21.77 3.08 -5.66
CA LYS A 85 -23.12 2.47 -5.66
C LYS A 85 -23.35 1.41 -6.75
N PRO A 86 -23.08 1.68 -8.04
CA PRO A 86 -23.23 0.66 -9.07
C PRO A 86 -22.29 -0.52 -8.85
N LEU A 87 -21.06 -0.31 -8.34
CA LEU A 87 -20.11 -1.37 -8.06
C LEU A 87 -20.62 -2.34 -6.98
N GLU A 88 -21.24 -1.83 -5.92
CA GLU A 88 -21.91 -2.66 -4.90
C GLU A 88 -23.02 -3.54 -5.49
N SER A 89 -23.72 -3.04 -6.50
CA SER A 89 -24.75 -3.80 -7.21
C SER A 89 -24.13 -4.90 -8.08
N ILE A 90 -23.04 -4.59 -8.78
CA ILE A 90 -22.32 -5.53 -9.66
C ILE A 90 -21.70 -6.67 -8.84
N MET A 91 -21.11 -6.38 -7.68
CA MET A 91 -20.51 -7.41 -6.81
C MET A 91 -21.49 -8.48 -6.35
N LYS A 92 -22.78 -8.14 -6.23
CA LYS A 92 -23.84 -9.07 -5.82
C LYS A 92 -24.24 -10.02 -6.94
N LEU A 93 -23.78 -9.80 -8.16
CA LEU A 93 -24.06 -10.69 -9.27
C LEU A 93 -23.23 -11.98 -9.12
N ASN A 94 -23.89 -13.13 -9.24
CA ASN A 94 -23.22 -14.43 -9.21
C ASN A 94 -22.12 -14.55 -10.29
N SER A 95 -22.29 -13.85 -11.42
CA SER A 95 -21.32 -13.80 -12.52
C SER A 95 -20.05 -13.00 -12.19
N ALA A 96 -20.08 -12.07 -11.23
CA ALA A 96 -18.92 -11.26 -10.89
C ALA A 96 -17.86 -12.03 -10.08
N LYS A 97 -18.19 -13.23 -9.56
CA LYS A 97 -17.31 -14.09 -8.73
C LYS A 97 -16.51 -13.33 -7.65
N TRP A 98 -17.03 -12.16 -7.26
CA TRP A 98 -16.44 -11.18 -6.36
C TRP A 98 -16.92 -11.39 -4.92
N ASN A 99 -17.82 -12.35 -4.71
CA ASN A 99 -18.24 -12.82 -3.40
C ASN A 99 -17.08 -13.34 -2.54
N LYS A 100 -15.96 -13.75 -3.16
CA LYS A 100 -14.72 -14.10 -2.46
C LYS A 100 -13.99 -12.88 -1.90
N CYS A 101 -14.18 -11.72 -2.51
CA CYS A 101 -13.66 -10.44 -2.03
C CYS A 101 -14.62 -9.83 -1.03
N ASN A 102 -14.52 -10.24 0.24
CA ASN A 102 -15.27 -9.62 1.34
C ASN A 102 -14.65 -8.26 1.73
N ILE A 103 -14.45 -7.35 0.77
CA ILE A 103 -13.86 -6.04 0.99
C ILE A 103 -14.88 -4.91 0.74
N GLU A 104 -14.88 -3.93 1.62
CA GLU A 104 -15.58 -2.66 1.40
C GLU A 104 -14.76 -1.82 0.40
N PHE A 105 -15.35 -1.47 -0.74
CA PHE A 105 -14.68 -0.68 -1.77
C PHE A 105 -14.60 0.80 -1.43
N TYR A 106 -15.67 1.33 -0.85
CA TYR A 106 -15.69 2.72 -0.42
C TYR A 106 -14.67 2.92 0.70
N MET A 107 -13.96 4.03 0.62
CA MET A 107 -13.00 4.44 1.62
C MET A 107 -12.89 5.96 1.54
N ASN A 108 -12.87 6.65 2.68
CA ASN A 108 -12.54 8.06 2.66
C ASN A 108 -11.06 8.25 2.29
N ASN A 109 -10.66 9.47 1.96
CA ASN A 109 -9.32 9.74 1.45
C ASN A 109 -8.20 9.48 2.44
N ASP A 110 -8.42 9.77 3.72
CA ASP A 110 -7.40 9.59 4.75
C ASP A 110 -7.20 8.10 5.06
N ASP A 111 -8.31 7.36 5.20
CA ASP A 111 -8.31 5.91 5.30
C ASP A 111 -7.62 5.27 4.09
N PHE A 112 -7.86 5.79 2.88
CA PHE A 112 -7.27 5.28 1.66
C PHE A 112 -5.76 5.42 1.66
N LYS A 113 -5.24 6.61 1.98
CA LYS A 113 -3.80 6.88 2.00
C LYS A 113 -3.11 5.98 3.01
N ILE A 114 -3.67 5.83 4.20
CA ILE A 114 -3.16 4.93 5.24
C ILE A 114 -3.17 3.48 4.74
N PHE A 115 -4.31 3.05 4.19
CA PHE A 115 -4.48 1.67 3.78
C PHE A 115 -3.53 1.30 2.63
N LYS A 116 -3.39 2.20 1.67
CA LYS A 116 -2.49 2.05 0.53
C LYS A 116 -1.04 2.04 0.96
N TYR A 117 -0.61 2.96 1.79
CA TYR A 117 0.78 3.05 2.19
C TYR A 117 1.25 1.79 2.91
N ILE A 118 0.43 1.25 3.83
CA ILE A 118 0.75 -0.02 4.49
C ILE A 118 0.77 -1.19 3.52
N TYR A 119 -0.23 -1.30 2.65
CA TYR A 119 -0.30 -2.39 1.69
C TYR A 119 0.87 -2.38 0.70
N ASP A 120 1.19 -1.21 0.15
CA ASP A 120 2.29 -1.05 -0.80
C ASP A 120 3.61 -1.48 -0.13
N PHE A 121 3.87 -1.06 1.11
CA PHE A 121 5.05 -1.50 1.85
C PHE A 121 5.09 -3.01 2.06
N LEU A 122 3.99 -3.62 2.53
CA LEU A 122 3.92 -5.07 2.74
C LEU A 122 4.24 -5.85 1.46
N TYR A 123 3.79 -5.35 0.31
CA TYR A 123 3.99 -6.01 -0.96
C TYR A 123 5.44 -5.88 -1.47
N ILE A 124 6.06 -4.71 -1.31
CA ILE A 124 7.42 -4.43 -1.81
C ILE A 124 8.51 -4.81 -0.81
N TYR A 125 8.17 -5.10 0.44
CA TYR A 125 9.15 -5.33 1.49
C TYR A 125 10.14 -6.45 1.16
N LYS A 126 9.69 -7.51 0.47
CA LYS A 126 10.59 -8.57 0.03
C LYS A 126 11.68 -8.02 -0.90
N ASP A 127 11.30 -7.20 -1.88
CA ASP A 127 12.24 -6.62 -2.84
C ASP A 127 13.20 -5.66 -2.10
N ILE A 128 12.67 -4.82 -1.19
CA ILE A 128 13.49 -3.95 -0.30
C ILE A 128 14.51 -4.78 0.49
N ARG A 129 14.07 -5.90 1.07
CA ARG A 129 14.90 -6.78 1.89
C ARG A 129 16.02 -7.39 1.07
N ASP A 130 15.73 -7.84 -0.15
CA ASP A 130 16.71 -8.41 -1.07
C ASP A 130 17.75 -7.33 -1.47
N GLU A 131 17.33 -6.11 -1.77
CA GLU A 131 18.24 -4.98 -2.07
C GLU A 131 19.13 -4.57 -0.89
N ILE A 132 18.62 -4.63 0.35
CA ILE A 132 19.44 -4.43 1.56
C ILE A 132 20.57 -5.48 1.62
N SER A 133 20.34 -6.69 1.12
CA SER A 133 21.32 -7.79 1.16
C SER A 133 22.45 -7.65 0.15
N GLU A 134 22.23 -6.91 -0.95
CA GLU A 134 23.14 -6.85 -2.11
C GLU A 134 24.31 -5.84 -1.97
N LYS A 135 24.50 -5.23 -0.79
CA LYS A 135 25.75 -4.53 -0.39
C LYS A 135 26.23 -3.39 -1.30
N TYR A 136 25.35 -2.69 -2.03
CA TYR A 136 25.71 -1.37 -2.56
C TYR A 136 25.52 -0.29 -1.48
N GLU A 137 26.63 0.25 -0.96
CA GLU A 137 26.67 1.10 0.25
C GLU A 137 25.77 2.35 0.21
N THR A 138 25.25 2.77 -0.94
CA THR A 138 24.34 3.92 -1.07
C THR A 138 22.87 3.52 -1.19
N GLU A 139 22.56 2.48 -1.95
CA GLU A 139 21.19 2.06 -2.25
C GLU A 139 20.58 1.26 -1.09
N GLY A 140 21.35 0.35 -0.49
CA GLY A 140 20.95 -0.35 0.74
C GLY A 140 20.64 0.62 1.88
N LYS A 141 21.36 1.76 1.98
CA LYS A 141 21.06 2.82 2.97
C LYS A 141 19.73 3.50 2.74
N ILE A 142 19.35 3.72 1.47
CA ILE A 142 18.05 4.30 1.11
C ILE A 142 16.92 3.35 1.54
N TYR A 143 17.08 2.05 1.24
CA TYR A 143 16.12 1.03 1.65
C TYR A 143 16.01 0.88 3.16
N CYS A 144 17.13 0.87 3.87
CA CYS A 144 17.16 0.90 5.32
C CYS A 144 16.43 2.12 5.90
N LYS A 145 16.68 3.32 5.35
CA LYS A 145 15.96 4.54 5.74
C LYS A 145 14.46 4.39 5.51
N HIS A 146 14.05 3.82 4.39
CA HIS A 146 12.64 3.59 4.09
C HIS A 146 11.98 2.63 5.10
N VAL A 147 12.66 1.53 5.48
CA VAL A 147 12.19 0.62 6.53
C VAL A 147 12.02 1.35 7.87
N LYS A 148 13.01 2.16 8.27
CA LYS A 148 12.96 2.97 9.50
C LYS A 148 11.79 3.96 9.52
N GLU A 149 11.60 4.71 8.43
CA GLU A 149 10.49 5.66 8.29
C GLU A 149 9.14 4.94 8.31
N PHE A 150 9.05 3.75 7.70
CA PHE A 150 7.84 2.96 7.71
C PHE A 150 7.51 2.41 9.10
N VAL A 151 8.49 1.88 9.85
CA VAL A 151 8.29 1.41 11.23
C VAL A 151 7.80 2.55 12.14
N LEU A 152 8.33 3.77 11.95
CA LEU A 152 7.85 4.95 12.65
C LEU A 152 6.38 5.26 12.30
N TYR A 153 6.04 5.22 11.01
CA TYR A 153 4.68 5.43 10.52
C TYR A 153 3.68 4.39 11.06
N TYR A 154 4.06 3.10 11.04
CA TYR A 154 3.29 2.01 11.62
C TYR A 154 2.94 2.27 13.09
N ASN A 155 3.94 2.65 13.89
CA ASN A 155 3.72 2.92 15.32
C ASN A 155 2.84 4.16 15.54
N SER A 156 2.97 5.19 14.70
CA SER A 156 2.07 6.34 14.72
C SER A 156 0.60 5.95 14.47
N ILE A 157 0.33 5.08 13.50
CA ILE A 157 -1.04 4.62 13.23
C ILE A 157 -1.52 3.70 14.34
N LYS A 158 -0.69 2.76 14.79
CA LYS A 158 -1.03 1.86 15.90
C LYS A 158 -1.42 2.65 17.15
N GLY A 159 -0.68 3.70 17.49
CA GLY A 159 -1.00 4.58 18.63
C GLY A 159 -2.36 5.28 18.49
N SER A 160 -2.82 5.53 17.25
CA SER A 160 -4.15 6.08 16.97
C SER A 160 -5.30 5.04 17.03
N CYS A 161 -4.98 3.76 17.23
CA CYS A 161 -5.93 2.65 17.31
C CYS A 161 -5.98 2.05 18.72
N PRO A 162 -6.75 2.62 19.66
CA PRO A 162 -6.81 2.15 21.04
C PRO A 162 -7.45 0.76 21.16
N VAL A 163 -6.97 -0.02 22.13
CA VAL A 163 -7.45 -1.38 22.43
C VAL A 163 -8.94 -1.34 22.79
N GLY A 164 -9.73 -2.24 22.19
CA GLY A 164 -11.17 -2.36 22.45
C GLY A 164 -12.06 -1.47 21.55
N GLN A 165 -11.48 -0.62 20.69
CA GLN A 165 -12.23 0.07 19.64
C GLN A 165 -12.04 -0.62 18.28
N GLN A 166 -13.07 -0.52 17.43
CA GLN A 166 -13.01 -1.02 16.05
C GLN A 166 -12.09 -0.12 15.21
N CYS A 167 -10.78 -0.40 15.23
CA CYS A 167 -9.83 0.26 14.34
C CYS A 167 -9.92 -0.37 12.94
N LYS A 168 -10.20 0.48 11.94
CA LYS A 168 -10.38 0.09 10.53
C LYS A 168 -9.16 -0.62 9.93
N TYR A 169 -7.97 -0.37 10.49
CA TYR A 169 -6.70 -0.88 9.95
C TYR A 169 -6.14 -2.08 10.71
N ASN A 170 -6.85 -2.60 11.72
CA ASN A 170 -6.36 -3.67 12.60
C ASN A 170 -5.84 -4.90 11.85
N SER A 171 -6.52 -5.33 10.79
CA SER A 171 -6.11 -6.49 9.99
C SER A 171 -4.74 -6.26 9.35
N MET A 172 -4.53 -5.11 8.71
CA MET A 172 -3.25 -4.78 8.08
C MET A 172 -2.12 -4.49 9.07
N LEU A 173 -2.44 -3.81 10.17
CA LEU A 173 -1.47 -3.63 11.26
C LEU A 173 -1.03 -4.99 11.82
N GLY A 174 -1.94 -5.98 11.86
CA GLY A 174 -1.63 -7.37 12.18
C GLY A 174 -0.72 -8.05 11.16
N LEU A 175 -0.94 -7.85 9.85
CA LEU A 175 -0.06 -8.38 8.80
C LEU A 175 1.36 -7.83 8.92
N PHE A 176 1.50 -6.51 9.12
CA PHE A 176 2.79 -5.88 9.35
C PHE A 176 3.47 -6.42 10.61
N LYS A 177 2.72 -6.50 11.72
CA LYS A 177 3.21 -7.08 12.97
C LYS A 177 3.77 -8.48 12.75
N ASN A 178 3.02 -9.33 12.06
CA ASN A 178 3.42 -10.73 11.82
C ASN A 178 4.61 -10.84 10.87
N MET A 179 4.80 -9.89 9.95
CA MET A 179 5.96 -9.85 9.06
C MET A 179 7.26 -9.60 9.84
N PHE A 180 7.29 -8.57 10.70
CA PHE A 180 8.48 -8.20 11.46
C PHE A 180 8.73 -9.08 12.69
N LYS A 181 7.67 -9.69 13.26
CA LYS A 181 7.81 -10.67 14.34
C LYS A 181 8.16 -12.08 13.85
N ARG A 182 8.17 -12.33 12.53
CA ARG A 182 8.61 -13.63 11.99
C ARG A 182 10.10 -13.81 12.24
N ASP A 183 10.49 -15.02 12.62
CA ASP A 183 11.82 -15.40 13.11
C ASP A 183 12.97 -14.69 12.36
N GLY A 184 13.58 -13.71 13.02
CA GLY A 184 14.80 -13.03 12.60
C GLY A 184 14.64 -11.83 11.67
N GLU A 185 13.42 -11.38 11.32
CA GLU A 185 13.27 -10.26 10.38
C GLU A 185 13.73 -8.92 10.99
N LEU A 186 13.40 -8.67 12.26
CA LEU A 186 13.95 -7.51 12.98
C LEU A 186 15.47 -7.61 13.14
N ASP A 187 15.99 -8.79 13.47
CA ASP A 187 17.45 -9.01 13.58
C ASP A 187 18.16 -8.78 12.24
N TYR A 188 17.54 -9.19 11.13
CA TYR A 188 18.02 -8.92 9.79
C TYR A 188 18.15 -7.41 9.55
N VAL A 189 17.10 -6.63 9.87
CA VAL A 189 17.12 -5.18 9.73
C VAL A 189 18.18 -4.55 10.65
N TYR A 190 18.27 -4.95 11.92
CA TYR A 190 19.28 -4.42 12.85
C TYR A 190 20.72 -4.63 12.37
N ASN A 191 20.99 -5.82 11.82
CA ASN A 191 22.33 -6.19 11.38
C ASN A 191 22.70 -5.54 10.05
N ASN A 192 21.81 -5.57 9.06
CA ASN A 192 22.13 -5.08 7.71
C ASN A 192 21.96 -3.57 7.57
N CYS A 193 21.11 -2.94 8.38
CA CYS A 193 20.91 -1.49 8.39
C CYS A 193 21.74 -0.76 9.45
N ASN A 194 22.52 -1.47 10.25
CA ASN A 194 23.26 -0.92 11.39
C ASN A 194 22.33 -0.12 12.34
N TYR A 195 21.17 -0.72 12.64
CA TYR A 195 20.17 -0.14 13.52
C TYR A 195 20.15 -0.84 14.88
N GLU A 196 19.62 -0.12 15.86
CA GLU A 196 19.26 -0.59 17.20
C GLU A 196 17.82 -0.17 17.51
N GLU A 197 17.21 -0.84 18.48
CA GLU A 197 15.88 -0.48 18.97
C GLU A 197 15.89 0.86 19.70
N THR A 198 14.81 1.62 19.54
CA THR A 198 14.57 2.85 20.27
C THR A 198 13.07 3.04 20.53
N ALA A 199 12.75 3.81 21.57
CA ALA A 199 11.36 4.13 21.89
C ALA A 199 10.72 4.96 20.76
N CYS A 200 9.44 4.69 20.47
CA CYS A 200 8.73 5.47 19.48
C CYS A 200 8.21 6.79 20.09
N PRO A 201 8.13 7.89 19.30
CA PRO A 201 7.59 9.16 19.80
C PRO A 201 6.11 9.11 20.24
N SER A 202 5.35 8.10 19.80
CA SER A 202 3.95 7.91 20.13
C SER A 202 3.80 7.16 21.47
N GLY A 203 3.32 7.88 22.49
CA GLY A 203 3.27 7.40 23.87
C GLY A 203 2.27 6.29 24.16
N SER A 204 2.63 5.49 25.18
CA SER A 204 1.77 4.75 26.13
C SER A 204 1.28 3.34 25.84
N ILE A 205 1.61 2.71 24.70
CA ILE A 205 1.34 1.28 24.50
C ILE A 205 2.68 0.59 24.26
N GLU A 206 2.94 -0.50 24.97
CA GLU A 206 4.07 -1.40 24.75
C GLU A 206 4.25 -1.66 23.24
N GLU A 207 5.38 -1.22 22.69
CA GLU A 207 5.63 -1.32 21.26
C GLU A 207 5.91 -2.77 20.87
N ASP A 208 4.92 -3.40 20.25
CA ASP A 208 5.10 -4.70 19.59
C ASP A 208 6.27 -4.75 18.60
N ILE A 209 6.61 -3.61 17.99
CA ILE A 209 7.75 -3.42 17.09
C ILE A 209 8.41 -2.10 17.50
N PRO A 210 9.64 -2.10 18.06
CA PRO A 210 10.31 -0.87 18.46
C PRO A 210 10.68 -0.02 17.24
N CYS A 211 10.82 1.29 17.45
CA CYS A 211 11.35 2.19 16.43
C CYS A 211 12.85 1.90 16.21
N LEU A 212 13.38 2.36 15.07
CA LEU A 212 14.76 2.08 14.67
C LEU A 212 15.63 3.33 14.78
N LYS A 213 16.76 3.23 15.48
CA LYS A 213 17.81 4.27 15.54
C LYS A 213 19.08 3.75 14.87
N GLU A 214 19.85 4.64 14.24
CA GLU A 214 21.21 4.31 13.82
C GLU A 214 22.08 4.02 15.03
N LYS A 215 22.82 2.91 14.99
CA LYS A 215 23.85 2.64 16.00
C LYS A 215 24.88 3.76 15.93
N GLU A 216 25.04 4.46 17.03
CA GLU A 216 26.16 5.39 17.19
C GLU A 216 27.44 4.57 17.15
N TYR A 217 28.21 4.68 16.07
CA TYR A 217 29.59 4.27 16.12
C TYR A 217 30.27 5.16 17.14
N LYS A 218 30.61 4.59 18.31
CA LYS A 218 31.68 5.13 19.13
C LYS A 218 32.93 5.10 18.28
N SER A 219 33.20 6.19 17.56
CA SER A 219 34.46 6.41 16.89
C SER A 219 35.54 6.37 17.97
N ILE A 220 36.24 5.25 18.08
CA ILE A 220 37.50 5.18 18.82
C ILE A 220 38.57 5.77 17.90
N LEU A 221 38.45 7.05 17.61
CA LEU A 221 39.56 7.87 17.13
C LEU A 221 39.53 9.15 17.95
N PRO A 222 40.57 9.46 18.75
CA PRO A 222 40.71 10.79 19.31
C PRO A 222 41.04 11.74 18.16
N MET A 223 40.03 12.22 17.45
CA MET A 223 40.18 13.38 16.58
C MET A 223 40.44 14.57 17.50
N ARG A 224 41.70 15.01 17.54
CA ARG A 224 42.07 16.33 18.05
C ARG A 224 41.22 17.35 17.30
N LEU A 225 40.30 17.97 18.02
CA LEU A 225 39.51 19.11 17.59
C LEU A 225 40.47 20.27 17.27
N GLY A 226 40.62 20.58 16.00
CA GLY A 226 41.09 21.88 15.52
C GLY A 226 39.88 22.64 15.01
N ASP A 227 39.60 23.78 15.64
CA ASP A 227 38.65 24.85 15.32
C ASP A 227 37.88 24.76 13.99
N THR A 228 36.55 24.68 14.07
CA THR A 228 35.61 25.78 13.79
C THR A 228 34.19 25.24 13.83
N ASP A 229 33.52 25.43 14.97
CA ASP A 229 32.12 25.04 15.14
C ASP A 229 31.21 25.92 14.28
N THR A 230 30.65 25.33 13.23
CA THR A 230 29.35 25.74 12.70
C THR A 230 28.49 24.49 12.59
N VAL A 231 27.82 24.16 13.70
CA VAL A 231 26.79 23.11 13.76
C VAL A 231 25.61 23.57 12.90
N ILE A 232 25.52 23.08 11.66
CA ILE A 232 24.30 23.20 10.86
C ILE A 232 23.35 22.08 11.31
N SER A 233 22.49 22.40 12.27
CA SER A 233 21.28 21.63 12.53
C SER A 233 20.31 21.85 11.36
N ILE A 234 20.24 20.89 10.43
CA ILE A 234 19.18 20.90 9.41
C ILE A 234 17.95 20.22 10.00
N ILE A 235 17.07 21.05 10.58
CA ILE A 235 15.65 20.71 10.72
C ILE A 235 15.11 20.57 9.30
N THR A 236 14.86 19.34 8.85
CA THR A 236 14.19 19.13 7.55
C THR A 236 12.69 18.89 7.82
N PRO A 237 11.79 19.72 7.29
CA PRO A 237 10.35 19.51 7.42
C PRO A 237 9.92 18.27 6.61
N ILE A 238 8.90 17.59 7.12
CA ILE A 238 8.21 16.43 6.54
C ILE A 238 7.85 16.71 5.08
N ALA A 239 8.67 16.24 4.14
CA ALA A 239 8.39 16.24 2.71
C ALA A 239 9.26 15.19 2.00
N ILE A 240 8.98 13.90 2.20
CA ILE A 240 9.40 12.85 1.28
C ILE A 240 8.16 12.00 0.94
N PHE A 241 7.29 12.57 0.11
CA PHE A 241 6.17 11.86 -0.54
C PHE A 241 6.51 11.46 -1.99
N ILE A 242 7.79 11.32 -2.34
CA ILE A 242 8.19 10.93 -3.69
C ILE A 242 9.39 9.97 -3.60
N ILE A 243 9.12 8.71 -3.25
CA ILE A 243 9.88 7.61 -3.86
C ILE A 243 9.00 7.11 -5.01
N PRO A 244 9.43 7.26 -6.26
CA PRO A 244 8.65 6.81 -7.40
C PRO A 244 8.52 5.28 -7.35
N ILE A 245 7.29 4.78 -7.23
CA ILE A 245 6.67 3.83 -8.17
C ILE A 245 7.65 2.82 -8.82
N PHE A 246 8.47 2.11 -8.05
CA PHE A 246 9.09 0.86 -8.52
C PHE A 246 8.30 -0.35 -8.04
N GLY A 247 7.62 -0.25 -6.89
CA GLY A 247 6.69 -1.29 -6.41
C GLY A 247 5.54 -1.62 -7.36
N LEU A 248 5.00 -0.59 -8.04
CA LEU A 248 3.97 -0.79 -9.06
C LEU A 248 4.52 -1.48 -10.32
N LEU A 249 5.80 -1.29 -10.65
CA LEU A 249 6.46 -2.02 -11.73
C LEU A 249 6.76 -3.48 -11.31
N SER A 250 7.11 -3.75 -10.05
CA SER A 250 7.32 -5.11 -9.54
C SER A 250 6.07 -5.99 -9.62
N ILE A 251 4.87 -5.44 -9.36
CA ILE A 251 3.60 -6.17 -9.54
C ILE A 251 3.43 -6.57 -11.01
N PHE A 252 3.70 -5.68 -11.96
CA PHE A 252 3.64 -6.02 -13.38
C PHE A 252 4.79 -6.95 -13.83
N TYR A 253 5.97 -6.86 -13.22
CA TYR A 253 7.10 -7.73 -13.52
C TYR A 253 6.83 -9.18 -13.06
N LYS A 254 6.26 -9.35 -11.86
CA LYS A 254 5.90 -10.67 -11.32
C LYS A 254 4.74 -11.31 -12.08
N VAL A 255 3.70 -10.54 -12.43
CA VAL A 255 2.54 -11.04 -13.21
C VAL A 255 2.94 -11.38 -14.66
N ASN A 256 3.86 -10.62 -15.28
CA ASN A 256 4.41 -10.97 -16.59
C ASN A 256 5.36 -12.19 -16.54
N MET A 257 6.10 -12.39 -15.45
CA MET A 257 6.99 -13.55 -15.29
C MET A 257 6.23 -14.88 -15.15
N PHE A 258 5.04 -14.88 -14.55
CA PHE A 258 4.14 -16.04 -14.53
C PHE A 258 3.53 -16.35 -15.92
N SER A 259 3.47 -15.36 -16.82
CA SER A 259 2.98 -15.58 -18.20
C SER A 259 4.08 -16.05 -19.17
N LEU A 260 5.36 -15.96 -18.81
CA LEU A 260 6.48 -16.42 -19.64
C LEU A 260 6.98 -17.83 -19.32
N SER A 261 6.52 -18.44 -18.24
CA SER A 261 6.89 -19.81 -17.84
C SER A 261 5.90 -20.89 -18.34
N ILE A 262 4.95 -20.50 -19.21
CA ILE A 262 4.06 -21.41 -19.95
C ILE A 262 4.20 -21.11 -21.45
N LEU A 263 5.34 -21.49 -22.02
CA LEU A 263 5.52 -21.71 -23.45
C LEU A 263 6.57 -22.79 -23.67
#